data_AF-A0A200PS90-F1
#
_entry.id   AF-A0A200PS90-F1
#
_cell.length_a   1.000
_cell.length_b   1.000
_cell.length_c   1.000
_cell.angle_alpha   90.00
_cell.angle_beta   90.00
_cell.angle_gamma   90.00
#
_symmetry.space_group_name_H-M   'P 1'
#
loop_
_entity.id
_entity.type
_entity.pdbx_description
1 polymer ?
#
loop_
_entity_poly.entity_id
_entity_poly.type
_entity_poly.pdbx_seq_one_letter_code
_entity_poly.pdbx_strand_id
1 'polypeptide(L)'
;MNMISCGISFYFHASNSNYQLGRGNKIGGWKLQPVPSIQDVRISQIACGGYHSLALTDEGKVLSWGHGGHGQLGHSSIKNQKVPVLVEALAGENVVYISCGGSSSAAVTDKGKLYMWGNARDLSTWDSWIA
;
A
#
# COMPACT_ATOMS: atom_id res chain seq x y z
N MET A 1 16.26 -8.83 9.20
CA MET A 1 15.52 -10.07 8.87
C MET A 1 15.21 -10.04 7.39
N ASN A 2 15.91 -10.87 6.62
CA ASN A 2 15.76 -10.97 5.17
C ASN A 2 14.42 -11.64 4.84
N MET A 3 13.59 -11.01 4.01
CA MET A 3 12.43 -11.68 3.45
C MET A 3 12.61 -11.76 1.94
N ILE A 4 13.26 -12.85 1.55
CA ILE A 4 13.19 -13.42 0.21
C ILE A 4 11.77 -14.00 0.10
N SER A 5 11.06 -13.70 -0.97
CA SER A 5 9.77 -14.32 -1.26
C SER A 5 9.75 -14.83 -2.70
N CYS A 6 10.35 -16.01 -2.89
CA CYS A 6 9.95 -16.93 -3.95
C CYS A 6 8.56 -17.51 -3.61
N GLY A 7 7.74 -17.69 -4.65
CA GLY A 7 6.32 -18.04 -4.64
C GLY A 7 5.78 -18.83 -3.44
N ILE A 8 4.85 -18.22 -2.69
CA ILE A 8 3.97 -18.90 -1.74
C ILE A 8 2.61 -18.16 -1.73
N SER A 9 1.51 -18.91 -1.78
CA SER A 9 0.15 -18.39 -1.55
C SER A 9 0.04 -17.74 -0.17
N PHE A 10 -0.33 -16.46 -0.11
CA PHE A 10 -0.39 -15.73 1.16
C PHE A 10 -1.76 -15.84 1.83
N TYR A 11 -1.77 -16.35 3.06
CA TYR A 11 -2.92 -16.29 3.98
C TYR A 11 -2.87 -14.98 4.77
N PHE A 12 -3.90 -14.15 4.61
CA PHE A 12 -4.06 -12.89 5.35
C PHE A 12 -4.69 -13.16 6.73
N HIS A 13 -3.94 -12.92 7.82
CA HIS A 13 -4.54 -12.63 9.12
C HIS A 13 -4.96 -11.16 9.14
N ALA A 14 -5.97 -10.80 8.35
CA ALA A 14 -6.38 -9.41 8.18
C ALA A 14 -7.59 -9.08 9.06
N SER A 15 -7.37 -8.26 10.08
CA SER A 15 -8.43 -7.39 10.59
C SER A 15 -8.96 -6.55 9.42
N ASN A 16 -10.23 -6.71 9.05
CA ASN A 16 -10.86 -6.03 7.89
C ASN A 16 -11.72 -4.82 8.31
N SER A 17 -11.51 -4.28 9.52
CA SER A 17 -12.27 -3.14 10.04
C SER A 17 -12.11 -1.86 9.21
N ASN A 18 -11.05 -1.79 8.40
CA ASN A 18 -10.71 -0.68 7.52
C ASN A 18 -10.62 -1.09 6.04
N TYR A 19 -11.28 -2.16 5.61
CA TYR A 19 -11.29 -2.60 4.19
C TYR A 19 -9.94 -3.07 3.65
N GLN A 20 -9.00 -3.47 4.50
CA GLN A 20 -7.65 -3.90 4.10
C GLN A 20 -7.64 -5.11 3.15
N LEU A 21 -8.75 -5.85 3.08
CA LEU A 21 -8.94 -6.94 2.12
C LEU A 21 -9.32 -6.48 0.71
N GLY A 22 -9.69 -5.21 0.50
CA GLY A 22 -9.94 -4.65 -0.83
C GLY A 22 -11.23 -5.13 -1.53
N ARG A 23 -12.11 -5.85 -0.83
CA ARG A 23 -13.34 -6.46 -1.41
C ARG A 23 -14.57 -5.55 -1.40
N GLY A 24 -14.43 -4.27 -1.09
CA GLY A 24 -15.56 -3.33 -1.02
C GLY A 24 -16.41 -3.43 0.26
N ASN A 25 -16.12 -4.36 1.16
CA ASN A 25 -16.87 -4.61 2.39
C ASN A 25 -15.95 -4.82 3.61
N LYS A 26 -16.52 -4.69 4.82
CA LYS A 26 -15.83 -4.95 6.10
C LYS A 26 -15.99 -6.38 6.61
N ILE A 27 -16.60 -7.27 5.82
CA ILE A 27 -16.81 -8.65 6.22
C ILE A 27 -15.42 -9.28 6.27
N GLY A 28 -14.96 -9.59 7.48
CA GLY A 28 -13.77 -10.42 7.69
C GLY A 28 -14.12 -11.88 7.43
N GLY A 29 -13.11 -12.74 7.32
CA GLY A 29 -13.32 -14.17 7.24
C GLY A 29 -12.12 -14.90 6.67
N TRP A 30 -11.90 -16.11 7.15
CA TRP A 30 -10.81 -17.01 6.75
C TRP A 30 -11.01 -17.60 5.35
N LYS A 31 -12.21 -17.40 4.74
CA LYS A 31 -12.51 -17.85 3.39
C LYS A 31 -11.79 -16.97 2.37
N LEU A 32 -10.94 -17.61 1.58
CA LEU A 32 -10.27 -17.02 0.43
C LEU A 32 -11.33 -16.49 -0.55
N GLN A 33 -11.22 -15.22 -0.90
CA GLN A 33 -12.07 -14.60 -1.92
C GLN A 33 -11.22 -13.70 -2.81
N PRO A 34 -11.44 -13.74 -4.14
CA PRO A 34 -10.74 -12.85 -5.05
C PRO A 34 -11.18 -11.39 -4.83
N VAL A 35 -10.28 -10.45 -5.11
CA VAL A 35 -10.59 -9.01 -5.14
C VAL A 35 -11.13 -8.67 -6.53
N PRO A 36 -12.44 -8.39 -6.69
CA PRO A 36 -13.06 -8.27 -8.02
C PRO A 36 -12.46 -7.17 -8.89
N SER A 37 -12.02 -6.06 -8.28
CA SER A 37 -11.55 -4.88 -9.01
C SER A 37 -10.18 -5.03 -9.67
N ILE A 38 -9.43 -6.10 -9.37
CA ILE A 38 -8.07 -6.33 -9.91
C ILE A 38 -7.87 -7.77 -10.39
N GLN A 39 -8.95 -8.50 -10.72
CA GLN A 39 -8.84 -9.90 -11.16
C GLN A 39 -8.02 -10.07 -12.45
N ASP A 40 -8.11 -9.10 -13.36
CA ASP A 40 -7.41 -9.12 -14.65
C ASP A 40 -6.07 -8.36 -14.61
N VAL A 41 -5.62 -7.94 -13.43
CA VAL A 41 -4.36 -7.19 -13.25
C VAL A 41 -3.29 -8.14 -12.74
N ARG A 42 -2.16 -8.23 -13.45
CA ARG A 42 -1.00 -8.97 -12.94
C ARG A 42 -0.30 -8.17 -11.86
N ILE A 43 -0.19 -8.77 -10.68
CA ILE A 43 0.44 -8.20 -9.50
C ILE A 43 1.82 -8.85 -9.32
N SER A 44 2.86 -8.01 -9.29
CA SER A 44 4.25 -8.40 -9.06
C SER A 44 4.61 -8.40 -7.57
N GLN A 45 4.02 -7.49 -6.79
CA GLN A 45 4.30 -7.34 -5.37
C GLN A 45 3.06 -6.86 -4.59
N ILE A 46 2.94 -7.30 -3.33
CA ILE A 46 2.00 -6.75 -2.34
C ILE A 46 2.79 -6.27 -1.13
N ALA A 47 2.39 -5.14 -0.55
CA ALA A 47 2.86 -4.70 0.77
C ALA A 47 1.66 -4.39 1.68
N CYS A 48 1.78 -4.70 2.97
CA CYS A 48 0.71 -4.50 3.93
C CYS A 48 1.23 -3.68 5.12
N GLY A 49 0.56 -2.57 5.41
CA GLY A 49 0.77 -1.79 6.63
C GLY A 49 -0.19 -2.22 7.74
N GLY A 50 -0.24 -1.44 8.83
CA GLY A 50 -1.12 -1.74 9.96
C GLY A 50 -2.62 -1.69 9.60
N TYR A 51 -3.00 -0.76 8.71
CA TYR A 51 -4.40 -0.54 8.32
C TYR A 51 -4.62 -0.30 6.82
N HIS A 52 -3.61 -0.49 5.98
CA HIS A 52 -3.70 -0.28 4.54
C HIS A 52 -2.87 -1.32 3.78
N SER A 53 -3.11 -1.43 2.49
CA SER A 53 -2.43 -2.35 1.60
C SER A 53 -2.03 -1.63 0.32
N LEU A 54 -0.91 -2.05 -0.25
CA LEU A 54 -0.40 -1.63 -1.55
C LEU A 54 -0.26 -2.85 -2.46
N ALA A 55 -0.50 -2.64 -3.74
CA ALA A 55 -0.16 -3.60 -4.78
C ALA A 55 0.66 -2.92 -5.87
N LEU A 56 1.68 -3.62 -6.35
CA LEU A 56 2.47 -3.24 -7.51
C LEU A 56 2.09 -4.16 -8.67
N THR A 57 1.81 -3.59 -9.83
CA THR A 57 1.53 -4.34 -11.05
C THR A 57 2.82 -4.64 -11.82
N ASP A 58 2.78 -5.61 -12.73
CA ASP A 58 3.90 -5.86 -13.68
C ASP A 58 4.18 -4.65 -14.59
N GLU A 59 3.22 -3.74 -14.74
CA GLU A 59 3.34 -2.51 -15.53
C GLU A 59 3.95 -1.35 -14.73
N GLY A 60 4.39 -1.59 -13.48
CA GLY A 60 4.99 -0.56 -12.62
C GLY A 60 3.99 0.38 -11.96
N LYS A 61 2.69 0.05 -11.99
CA LYS A 61 1.62 0.87 -11.38
C LYS A 61 1.42 0.49 -9.92
N VAL A 62 1.14 1.48 -9.08
CA VAL A 62 0.86 1.29 -7.65
C VAL A 62 -0.62 1.50 -7.37
N LEU A 63 -1.24 0.50 -6.77
CA LEU A 63 -2.61 0.55 -6.25
C LEU A 63 -2.57 0.60 -4.73
N SER A 64 -3.47 1.34 -4.10
CA SER A 64 -3.60 1.37 -2.65
C SER A 64 -5.05 1.24 -2.20
N TRP A 65 -5.26 0.64 -1.03
CA TRP A 65 -6.57 0.57 -0.39
C TRP A 65 -6.48 0.38 1.12
N GLY A 66 -7.62 0.58 1.81
CA GLY A 66 -7.75 0.43 3.25
C GLY A 66 -8.02 1.77 3.96
N HIS A 67 -7.39 1.95 5.11
CA HIS A 67 -7.50 3.17 5.92
C HIS A 67 -6.70 4.34 5.31
N GLY A 68 -7.34 5.49 5.13
CA GLY A 68 -6.73 6.70 4.55
C GLY A 68 -6.52 7.85 5.53
N GLY A 69 -6.89 7.71 6.81
CA GLY A 69 -6.92 8.83 7.77
C GLY A 69 -5.59 9.55 8.05
N HIS A 70 -4.47 9.01 7.59
CA HIS A 70 -3.15 9.64 7.67
C HIS A 70 -2.53 9.92 6.30
N GLY A 71 -3.31 9.84 5.21
CA GLY A 71 -2.82 10.04 3.86
C GLY A 71 -1.95 8.89 3.33
N GLN A 72 -1.89 7.74 4.02
CA GLN A 72 -1.06 6.58 3.65
C GLN A 72 -1.44 5.92 2.31
N LEU A 73 -2.57 6.32 1.73
CA LEU A 73 -3.04 5.85 0.44
C LEU A 73 -2.53 6.69 -0.74
N GLY A 74 -2.04 7.92 -0.50
CA GLY A 74 -1.43 8.73 -1.56
C GLY A 74 -2.41 9.30 -2.60
N HIS A 75 -3.72 9.28 -2.34
CA HIS A 75 -4.76 9.81 -3.25
C HIS A 75 -5.09 11.30 -3.02
N SER A 76 -4.16 12.08 -2.47
CA SER A 76 -4.39 13.50 -2.08
C SER A 76 -5.65 13.68 -1.23
N SER A 77 -5.98 12.68 -0.44
CA SER A 77 -7.22 12.55 0.31
C SER A 77 -7.01 11.68 1.54
N ILE A 78 -7.73 11.97 2.62
CA ILE A 78 -7.72 11.20 3.85
C ILE A 78 -8.87 10.17 3.93
N LYS A 79 -9.63 10.00 2.84
CA LYS A 79 -10.75 9.06 2.79
C LYS A 79 -10.24 7.62 2.64
N ASN A 80 -10.91 6.71 3.33
CA ASN A 80 -10.68 5.27 3.19
C ASN A 80 -11.06 4.81 1.78
N GLN A 81 -10.27 3.89 1.22
CA GLN A 81 -10.57 3.23 -0.05
C GLN A 81 -10.97 1.79 0.20
N LYS A 82 -12.16 1.41 -0.26
CA LYS A 82 -12.73 0.08 0.01
C LYS A 82 -12.24 -1.00 -0.95
N VAL A 83 -11.69 -0.57 -2.08
CA VAL A 83 -11.15 -1.40 -3.16
C VAL A 83 -9.81 -0.79 -3.59
N PRO A 84 -8.90 -1.58 -4.21
CA PRO A 84 -7.69 -1.06 -4.84
C PRO A 84 -8.00 0.11 -5.78
N VAL A 85 -7.33 1.24 -5.57
CA VAL A 85 -7.41 2.44 -6.43
C VAL A 85 -5.99 2.84 -6.86
N LEU A 86 -5.85 3.30 -8.11
CA LEU A 86 -4.58 3.76 -8.65
C LEU A 86 -4.07 4.99 -7.88
N VAL A 87 -2.80 4.97 -7.50
CA VAL A 87 -2.12 6.14 -6.93
C VAL A 87 -1.69 7.05 -8.08
N GLU A 88 -2.58 7.94 -8.50
CA GLU A 88 -2.37 8.85 -9.65
C GLU A 88 -1.07 9.67 -9.56
N ALA A 89 -0.63 10.00 -8.35
CA ALA A 89 0.63 10.72 -8.12
C ALA A 89 1.88 9.96 -8.62
N LEU A 90 1.77 8.65 -8.82
CA LEU A 90 2.84 7.78 -9.32
C LEU A 90 2.59 7.28 -10.74
N ALA A 91 1.51 7.69 -11.41
CA ALA A 91 1.13 7.16 -12.73
C ALA A 91 2.16 7.45 -13.84
N GLY A 92 2.99 8.49 -13.67
CA GLY A 92 4.09 8.84 -14.59
C GLY A 92 5.44 8.21 -14.25
N GLU A 93 5.52 7.40 -13.20
CA GLU A 93 6.74 6.74 -12.76
C GLU A 93 6.63 5.22 -12.95
N ASN A 94 7.76 4.55 -13.18
CA ASN A 94 7.82 3.10 -13.26
C ASN A 94 8.32 2.54 -11.91
N VAL A 95 7.39 2.09 -11.06
CA VAL A 95 7.72 1.59 -9.72
C VAL A 95 8.16 0.14 -9.79
N VAL A 96 9.28 -0.17 -9.13
CA VAL A 96 9.87 -1.52 -9.10
C VAL A 96 9.80 -2.17 -7.72
N TYR A 97 9.65 -1.38 -6.66
CA TYR A 97 9.49 -1.89 -5.29
C TYR A 97 8.52 -1.04 -4.49
N ILE A 98 7.72 -1.69 -3.66
CA ILE A 98 6.83 -1.07 -2.68
C ILE A 98 7.10 -1.59 -1.26
N SER A 99 6.82 -0.76 -0.25
CA SER A 99 6.88 -1.14 1.17
C SER A 99 5.87 -0.35 1.98
N CYS A 100 5.42 -0.92 3.11
CA CYS A 100 4.49 -0.31 4.04
C CYS A 100 5.07 -0.31 5.46
N GLY A 101 4.91 0.81 6.14
CA GLY A 101 5.02 0.91 7.60
C GLY A 101 3.64 0.81 8.28
N GLY A 102 3.59 1.10 9.59
CA GLY A 102 2.33 1.05 10.34
C GLY A 102 1.25 1.98 9.78
N SER A 103 1.62 3.21 9.44
CA SER A 103 0.74 4.22 8.83
C SER A 103 1.44 5.03 7.73
N SER A 104 2.47 4.44 7.13
CA SER A 104 3.28 5.04 6.06
C SER A 104 3.46 4.06 4.91
N SER A 105 3.79 4.60 3.75
CA SER A 105 3.96 3.88 2.48
C SER A 105 5.22 4.40 1.80
N ALA A 106 5.90 3.52 1.07
CA ALA A 106 7.07 3.87 0.28
C ALA A 106 7.07 3.14 -1.07
N ALA A 107 7.65 3.78 -2.08
CA ALA A 107 7.85 3.22 -3.40
C ALA A 107 9.21 3.65 -3.98
N VAL A 108 9.86 2.74 -4.70
CA VAL A 108 11.12 3.00 -5.40
C VAL A 108 10.92 2.76 -6.89
N THR A 109 11.39 3.69 -7.72
CA THR A 109 11.31 3.60 -9.18
C THR A 109 12.53 2.94 -9.80
N ASP A 110 12.40 2.50 -11.06
CA ASP A 110 13.50 1.99 -11.88
C ASP A 110 14.67 2.99 -12.04
N LYS A 111 14.36 4.28 -11.97
CA LYS A 111 15.32 5.40 -11.96
C LYS A 111 15.96 5.66 -10.60
N GLY A 112 15.65 4.84 -9.58
CA GLY A 112 16.18 4.98 -8.23
C GLY A 112 15.55 6.12 -7.41
N LYS A 113 14.40 6.68 -7.82
CA LYS A 113 13.70 7.69 -7.03
C LYS A 113 12.95 7.02 -5.89
N LEU A 114 13.08 7.55 -4.67
CA LEU A 114 12.32 7.13 -3.50
C LEU A 114 11.15 8.08 -3.25
N TYR A 115 9.95 7.52 -3.12
CA TYR A 115 8.75 8.22 -2.70
C TYR A 115 8.30 7.67 -1.35
N MET A 116 7.89 8.54 -0.43
CA MET A 116 7.31 8.16 0.86
C MET A 116 6.11 9.06 1.16
N TRP A 117 5.04 8.47 1.71
CA TRP A 117 3.83 9.19 2.09
C TRP A 117 3.12 8.53 3.28
N GLY A 118 2.19 9.26 3.89
CA GLY A 118 1.44 8.80 5.07
C GLY A 118 1.75 9.61 6.34
N ASN A 119 1.59 8.98 7.51
CA ASN A 119 1.76 9.64 8.80
C ASN A 119 3.23 10.04 9.02
N ALA A 120 3.53 11.33 8.89
CA ALA A 120 4.83 11.93 9.16
C ALA A 120 4.94 12.42 10.61
N ARG A 121 4.65 11.56 11.60
CA ARG A 121 4.78 11.92 13.02
C ARG A 121 6.21 12.24 13.47
N ASP A 122 7.20 12.20 12.58
CA ASP A 122 8.58 12.61 12.85
C ASP A 122 9.21 13.45 11.72
N LEU A 123 8.54 14.55 11.33
CA LEU A 123 9.26 15.69 10.73
C LEU A 123 9.58 16.78 11.76
N SER A 124 9.06 16.70 12.98
CA SER A 124 9.37 17.68 14.05
C SER A 124 10.69 17.41 14.79
N THR A 125 11.42 16.34 14.48
CA THR A 125 12.70 16.00 15.14
C THR A 125 13.93 16.29 14.28
N TRP A 126 13.77 16.63 13.00
CA TRP A 126 14.88 17.07 12.14
C TRP A 126 15.38 18.50 12.46
N ASP A 127 14.61 19.28 13.24
CA ASP A 127 15.00 20.64 13.66
C ASP A 127 15.66 20.71 15.05
N SER A 128 16.08 19.58 15.66
CA SER A 128 16.61 19.59 17.04
C SER A 128 18.14 19.56 17.19
N TRP A 129 18.92 19.57 16.10
CA TRP A 129 20.41 19.59 16.19
C TRP A 129 21.11 20.53 15.18
N ILE A 130 20.37 21.42 14.51
CA ILE A 130 20.98 22.50 13.71
C ILE A 130 20.41 23.84 14.17
N ALA A 131 20.86 24.30 15.34
CA ALA A 131 20.87 25.70 15.75
C ALA A 131 22.10 25.93 16.64
#